data_AF-A8LW88-F1
#
_entry.id   AF-A8LW88-F1
#
_cell.length_a   1.000
_cell.length_b   1.000
_cell.length_c   1.000
_cell.angle_alpha   90.00
_cell.angle_beta   90.00
_cell.angle_gamma   90.00
#
_symmetry.space_group_name_H-M   'P 1'
#
loop_
_entity.id
_entity.type
_entity.pdbx_description
1 polymer ?
#
loop_
_entity_poly.entity_id
_entity_poly.type
_entity_poly.pdbx_seq_one_letter_code
_entity_poly.pdbx_strand_id
1 'polypeptide(L)'
;MADAVKAAQKIDFTFTATVIADSNSGWPCVQMPGSGEFFGTGKAVKVGGTVDGEPYEASMLPVGGGTHMMPLRAAFRKVIKKGIGDQVTVHLTKRFT
;
A
#
# COMPACT_ATOMS: atom_id res chain seq x y z
N MET A 1 14.34 -16.47 -22.92
CA MET A 1 13.65 -15.41 -22.15
C MET A 1 13.11 -16.05 -20.90
N ALA A 2 13.92 -16.07 -19.83
CA ALA A 2 13.51 -16.59 -18.54
C ALA A 2 13.01 -15.39 -17.74
N ASP A 3 11.71 -15.14 -17.82
CA ASP A 3 11.02 -14.15 -17.00
C ASP A 3 11.11 -14.63 -15.55
N ALA A 4 12.02 -14.00 -14.80
CA ALA A 4 12.19 -14.24 -13.38
C ALA A 4 10.88 -13.83 -12.68
N VAL A 5 9.99 -14.81 -12.49
CA VAL A 5 8.79 -14.69 -11.66
C VAL A 5 9.24 -14.46 -10.22
N LYS A 6 9.46 -13.19 -9.88
CA LYS A 6 9.66 -12.76 -8.50
C LYS A 6 8.41 -13.20 -7.73
N ALA A 7 8.53 -14.22 -6.88
CA ALA A 7 7.41 -14.97 -6.31
C ALA A 7 6.34 -14.04 -5.71
N ALA A 8 5.29 -13.78 -6.49
CA ALA A 8 4.16 -12.99 -6.05
C ALA A 8 3.23 -13.92 -5.27
N GLN A 9 3.25 -13.83 -3.95
CA GLN A 9 2.30 -14.54 -3.11
C GLN A 9 0.91 -13.96 -3.34
N LYS A 10 -0.05 -14.80 -3.70
CA LYS A 10 -1.47 -14.41 -3.75
C LYS A 10 -1.95 -14.24 -2.32
N ILE A 11 -2.41 -13.04 -1.99
CA ILE A 11 -3.00 -12.70 -0.70
C ILE A 11 -4.39 -12.16 -0.97
N ASP A 12 -5.32 -12.32 -0.04
CA ASP A 12 -6.62 -11.68 -0.12
C ASP A 12 -6.84 -10.93 1.19
N PHE A 13 -6.52 -9.65 1.17
CA PHE A 13 -6.58 -8.83 2.39
C PHE A 13 -7.11 -7.44 2.06
N THR A 14 -8.24 -7.11 2.67
CA THR A 14 -8.89 -5.81 2.48
C THR A 14 -8.88 -5.04 3.79
N PHE A 15 -8.42 -3.81 3.74
CA PHE A 15 -8.45 -2.90 4.87
C PHE A 15 -8.82 -1.49 4.43
N THR A 16 -9.45 -0.76 5.33
CA THR A 16 -9.74 0.66 5.15
C THR A 16 -8.69 1.48 5.86
N ALA A 17 -8.10 2.43 5.15
CA ALA A 17 -7.12 3.34 5.72
C ALA A 17 -7.41 4.78 5.28
N THR A 18 -7.17 5.71 6.21
CA THR A 18 -7.26 7.13 5.93
C THR A 18 -6.00 7.59 5.22
N VAL A 19 -6.17 8.36 4.15
CA VAL A 19 -5.06 9.04 3.50
C VAL A 19 -4.60 10.16 4.40
N ILE A 20 -3.35 10.10 4.83
CA ILE A 20 -2.73 11.12 5.66
C ILE A 20 -1.60 11.79 4.87
N ALA A 21 -1.29 13.04 5.21
CA ALA A 21 -0.06 13.65 4.74
C ALA A 21 1.11 13.15 5.60
N ASP A 22 2.18 12.68 4.97
CA ASP A 22 3.43 12.44 5.67
C ASP A 22 3.90 13.74 6.34
N SER A 23 4.19 13.70 7.63
CA SER A 23 4.54 14.91 8.40
C SER A 23 5.90 15.52 8.01
N ASN A 24 6.78 14.74 7.37
CA ASN A 24 8.07 15.24 6.87
C ASN A 24 7.96 15.79 5.43
N SER A 25 7.33 15.03 4.54
CA SER A 25 7.38 15.29 3.10
C SER A 25 6.08 15.89 2.54
N GLY A 26 5.00 15.88 3.32
CA GLY A 26 3.65 16.26 2.87
C GLY A 26 3.04 15.30 1.85
N TRP A 27 3.69 14.17 1.58
CA TRP A 27 3.24 13.21 0.59
C TRP A 27 2.02 12.43 1.10
N PRO A 28 0.95 12.33 0.31
CA PRO A 28 -0.23 11.59 0.73
C PRO A 28 0.05 10.10 0.72
N CYS A 29 -0.08 9.50 1.90
CA CYS A 29 0.21 8.10 2.15
C CYS A 29 -0.93 7.50 2.97
N VAL A 30 -1.13 6.19 2.85
CA VAL A 30 -2.02 5.46 3.77
C VAL A 30 -1.17 4.62 4.70
N GLN A 31 -1.53 4.53 5.96
CA GLN A 31 -0.84 3.68 6.93
C GLN A 31 -1.66 2.41 7.17
N MET A 32 -0.97 1.27 7.16
CA MET A 32 -1.54 -0.01 7.56
C MET A 32 -0.92 -0.44 8.89
N PRO A 33 -1.59 -0.22 10.03
CA PRO A 33 -1.11 -0.71 11.32
C PRO A 33 -1.11 -2.25 11.33
N GLY A 34 -0.12 -2.86 11.99
CA GLY A 34 0.02 -4.32 12.06
C GLY A 34 0.50 -4.99 10.76
N SER A 35 0.81 -4.19 9.73
CA SER A 35 1.35 -4.65 8.45
C SER A 35 2.66 -5.44 8.61
N GLY A 36 3.55 -5.03 9.52
CA GLY A 36 4.81 -5.74 9.76
C GLY A 36 4.62 -7.15 10.28
N GLU A 37 3.59 -7.37 11.09
CA GLU A 37 3.22 -8.69 11.61
C GLU A 37 2.49 -9.50 10.53
N PHE A 38 1.58 -8.87 9.79
CA PHE A 38 0.86 -9.47 8.65
C PHE A 38 1.81 -9.96 7.56
N PHE A 39 2.80 -9.16 7.19
CA PHE A 39 3.81 -9.54 6.20
C PHE A 39 4.95 -10.36 6.81
N GLY A 40 5.04 -10.48 8.14
CA GLY A 40 6.18 -11.10 8.82
C GLY A 40 7.52 -10.44 8.48
N THR A 41 7.52 -9.17 8.07
CA THR A 41 8.73 -8.46 7.67
C THR A 41 8.69 -6.98 8.04
N GLY A 42 9.77 -6.50 8.64
CA GLY A 42 9.99 -5.08 8.94
C GLY A 42 10.65 -4.31 7.79
N LYS A 43 10.67 -4.87 6.57
CA LYS A 43 11.31 -4.27 5.38
C LYS A 43 10.25 -3.69 4.43
N ALA A 44 10.71 -2.95 3.42
CA ALA A 44 9.85 -2.49 2.33
C ALA A 44 9.26 -3.68 1.57
N VAL A 45 7.94 -3.68 1.38
CA VAL A 45 7.20 -4.76 0.71
C VAL A 45 6.51 -4.19 -0.51
N LYS A 46 6.72 -4.79 -1.68
CA LYS A 46 5.97 -4.40 -2.87
C LYS A 46 4.67 -5.20 -2.90
N VAL A 47 3.54 -4.49 -3.03
CA VAL A 47 2.21 -5.09 -3.06
C VAL A 47 1.46 -4.62 -4.30
N GLY A 48 0.58 -5.48 -4.79
CA GLY A 48 -0.34 -5.20 -5.88
C GLY A 48 -1.76 -5.55 -5.46
N GLY A 49 -2.70 -4.71 -5.87
CA GLY A 49 -4.08 -4.80 -5.43
C GLY A 49 -4.98 -3.84 -6.16
N THR A 50 -6.09 -3.53 -5.52
CA THR A 50 -6.99 -2.44 -5.90
C THR A 50 -7.15 -1.49 -4.73
N VAL A 51 -7.35 -0.21 -5.00
CA VAL A 51 -7.69 0.80 -4.01
C VAL A 51 -8.95 1.48 -4.50
N ASP A 52 -10.02 1.41 -3.70
CA ASP A 52 -11.35 1.90 -4.07
C ASP A 52 -11.90 1.28 -5.37
N GLY A 53 -11.46 0.04 -5.69
CA GLY A 53 -11.80 -0.66 -6.94
C GLY A 53 -10.81 -0.43 -8.08
N GLU A 54 -9.91 0.55 -7.97
CA GLU A 54 -8.94 0.87 -9.03
C GLU A 54 -7.63 0.10 -8.85
N PRO A 55 -7.08 -0.52 -9.92
CA PRO A 55 -5.84 -1.29 -9.83
C PRO A 55 -4.67 -0.41 -9.41
N TYR A 56 -3.95 -0.83 -8.37
CA TYR A 56 -2.84 -0.07 -7.84
C TYR A 56 -1.71 -0.97 -7.35
N GLU A 57 -0.48 -0.56 -7.69
CA GLU A 57 0.74 -1.24 -7.31
C GLU A 57 1.70 -0.24 -6.69
N ALA A 58 2.07 -0.49 -5.43
CA ALA A 58 2.99 0.37 -4.70
C ALA A 58 3.87 -0.44 -3.75
N SER A 59 4.97 0.18 -3.35
CA SER A 59 5.84 -0.33 -2.31
C SER A 59 5.44 0.26 -0.97
N MET A 60 5.02 -0.60 -0.06
CA MET A 60 4.77 -0.27 1.33
C MET A 60 6.11 -0.14 2.06
N LEU A 61 6.38 1.04 2.61
CA LEU A 61 7.60 1.36 3.33
C LEU A 61 7.36 1.26 4.83
N PRO A 62 8.20 0.56 5.60
CA PRO A 62 8.06 0.50 7.06
C PRO A 62 8.33 1.88 7.66
N VAL A 63 7.43 2.37 8.52
CA VAL A 63 7.57 3.66 9.22
C VAL A 63 8.01 3.50 10.67
N GLY A 64 8.20 2.26 11.12
CA GLY A 64 8.42 1.91 12.52
C GLY A 64 7.14 1.43 13.22
N GLY A 65 7.31 0.78 14.38
CA GLY A 65 6.17 0.29 15.18
C GLY A 65 5.34 -0.83 14.54
N GLY A 66 5.87 -1.54 13.54
CA GLY A 66 5.12 -2.57 12.81
C GLY A 66 4.11 -2.02 11.79
N THR A 67 4.15 -0.72 11.53
CA THR A 67 3.30 -0.05 10.54
C THR A 67 4.06 0.17 9.25
N HIS A 68 3.38 0.01 8.13
CA HIS A 68 3.89 0.41 6.83
C HIS A 68 3.03 1.54 6.25
N MET A 69 3.70 2.47 5.60
CA MET A 69 3.07 3.49 4.79
C MET A 69 3.09 3.09 3.32
N MET A 70 1.99 3.36 2.63
CA MET A 70 1.86 3.15 1.20
C MET A 70 1.64 4.51 0.54
N PRO A 71 2.62 5.03 -0.19
CA PRO A 71 2.48 6.33 -0.84
C PRO A 71 1.43 6.25 -1.95
N LEU A 72 0.54 7.24 -1.99
CA LEU A 72 -0.46 7.40 -3.04
C LEU A 72 0.00 8.45 -4.05
N ARG A 73 0.35 7.98 -5.25
CA ARG A 73 0.74 8.85 -6.37
C ARG A 73 -0.36 9.85 -6.69
N ALA A 74 0.04 11.08 -7.04
CA ALA A 74 -0.90 12.15 -7.38
C ALA A 74 -1.84 11.77 -8.54
N ALA A 75 -1.31 11.07 -9.55
CA ALA A 75 -2.11 10.57 -10.67
C ALA A 75 -3.21 9.61 -10.19
N PHE A 76 -2.86 8.65 -9.33
CA PHE A 76 -3.82 7.68 -8.80
C PHE A 76 -4.90 8.32 -7.94
N ARG A 77 -4.51 9.27 -7.06
CA ARG A 77 -5.47 10.05 -6.26
C ARG A 77 -6.50 10.80 -7.10
N LYS A 78 -6.12 11.29 -8.29
CA LYS A 78 -7.06 11.91 -9.22
C LYS A 78 -8.05 10.91 -9.82
N VAL A 79 -7.65 9.66 -10.00
CA VAL A 79 -8.49 8.59 -10.54
C VAL A 79 -9.55 8.20 -9.51
N ILE A 80 -9.14 7.89 -8.28
CA ILE A 80 -10.08 7.58 -7.17
C ILE A 80 -10.82 8.82 -6.65
N LYS A 81 -10.41 10.03 -7.05
CA LYS A 81 -10.93 11.33 -6.57
C LYS A 81 -10.90 11.48 -5.04
N LYS A 82 -9.92 10.84 -4.39
CA LYS A 82 -9.72 10.85 -2.93
C LYS A 82 -8.39 11.49 -2.56
N GLY A 83 -8.37 12.19 -1.43
CA GLY A 83 -7.25 13.01 -0.97
C GLY A 83 -6.95 12.82 0.51
N ILE A 84 -6.07 13.67 1.07
CA ILE A 84 -5.76 13.66 2.50
C ILE A 84 -7.05 13.89 3.31
N GLY A 85 -7.25 13.08 4.35
CA GLY A 85 -8.45 13.06 5.19
C GLY A 85 -9.54 12.10 4.70
N ASP A 86 -9.43 11.59 3.47
CA ASP A 86 -10.40 10.65 2.91
C ASP A 86 -10.05 9.21 3.26
N GLN A 87 -11.07 8.35 3.37
CA GLN A 87 -10.89 6.93 3.65
C GLN A 87 -10.90 6.14 2.34
N VAL A 88 -9.81 5.43 2.09
CA VAL A 88 -9.69 4.52 0.95
C VAL A 88 -9.77 3.07 1.41
N THR A 89 -10.38 2.24 0.59
CA THR A 89 -10.41 0.79 0.80
C THR A 89 -9.32 0.16 -0.04
N VAL A 90 -8.31 -0.43 0.60
CA VAL A 90 -7.19 -1.09 -0.06
C VAL A 90 -7.43 -2.59 -0.01
N HIS A 91 -7.53 -3.22 -1.18
CA HIS A 91 -7.63 -4.67 -1.34
C HIS A 91 -6.35 -5.20 -1.95
N LEU A 92 -5.52 -5.83 -1.13
CA LEU A 92 -4.28 -6.46 -1.55
C LEU A 92 -4.59 -7.85 -2.11
N THR A 93 -4.20 -8.07 -3.36
CA THR A 93 -4.37 -9.35 -4.06
C THR A 93 -3.05 -10.10 -4.24
N LYS A 94 -1.94 -9.36 -4.24
CA LYS A 94 -0.60 -9.89 -4.52
C LYS A 94 0.45 -9.20 -3.65
N ARG A 95 1.39 -9.99 -3.15
CA ARG A 95 2.59 -9.52 -2.49
C ARG A 95 3.81 -10.00 -3.26
N PHE A 96 4.65 -9.08 -3.70
CA PHE A 96 5.92 -9.39 -4.36
C PHE A 96 7.01 -9.51 -3.29
N THR A 97 7.55 -10.71 -3.09
CA THR A 97 8.67 -10.95 -2.16
C THR A 97 10.01 -10.69 -2.82
#